data_AF-A0A2G9U3E9-F1
#
_entry.id   AF-A0A2G9U3E9-F1
#
_cell.length_a   1.000
_cell.length_b   1.000
_cell.length_c   1.000
_cell.angle_alpha   90.00
_cell.angle_beta   90.00
_cell.angle_gamma   90.00
#
_symmetry.space_group_name_H-M   'P 1'
#
loop_
_entity.id
_entity.type
_entity.pdbx_description
1 polymer ?
#
loop_
_entity_poly.entity_id
_entity_poly.type
_entity_poly.pdbx_seq_one_letter_code
_entity_poly.pdbx_strand_id
1 'polypeptide(L)'
;MSHNSQTVVGRETVSRAELGSYDGNWQRSFPEWVELIENDILSSQTEPRRARNPSDIYQSAHPEQARRQVVSDHVSGEDVLSSALRETVDNVFHGNVPAAVEANLRSPSATNAFSELMDMAIQRRLEEDNDYDPSRYPNIDRRYTRRY
;
A
#
# COMPACT_ATOMS: atom_id res chain seq x y z
N MET A 1 -18.84 -36.36 -24.93
CA MET A 1 -17.96 -35.19 -25.19
C MET A 1 -18.89 -34.00 -25.35
N SER A 2 -19.26 -33.26 -24.29
CA SER A 2 -18.48 -32.21 -23.59
C SER A 2 -17.62 -31.42 -24.59
N HIS A 3 -17.72 -30.09 -24.69
CA HIS A 3 -17.59 -29.17 -23.57
C HIS A 3 -18.49 -27.94 -23.69
N ASN A 4 -19.02 -27.55 -22.53
CA ASN A 4 -19.77 -26.36 -22.22
C ASN A 4 -18.75 -25.26 -21.87
N SER A 5 -18.72 -24.15 -22.62
CA SER A 5 -17.87 -23.00 -22.27
C SER A 5 -18.66 -22.09 -21.33
N GLN A 6 -18.46 -22.31 -20.03
CA GLN A 6 -18.97 -21.50 -18.95
C GLN A 6 -18.11 -20.24 -18.84
N THR A 7 -18.57 -19.14 -19.46
CA THR A 7 -18.06 -17.81 -19.18
C THR A 7 -18.54 -17.38 -17.80
N VAL A 8 -17.59 -17.11 -16.91
CA VAL A 8 -17.83 -16.64 -15.55
C VAL A 8 -18.49 -15.25 -15.62
N VAL A 9 -19.79 -15.25 -15.37
CA VAL A 9 -20.61 -14.08 -15.07
C VAL A 9 -20.12 -13.52 -13.73
N GLY A 10 -19.48 -12.35 -13.76
CA GLY A 10 -18.93 -11.76 -12.55
C GLY A 10 -18.44 -10.32 -12.70
N ARG A 11 -18.98 -9.57 -13.65
CA ARG A 11 -18.80 -8.12 -13.76
C ARG A 11 -19.91 -7.60 -14.65
N GLU A 12 -20.42 -6.41 -14.36
CA GLU A 12 -21.45 -5.72 -15.15
C GLU A 12 -22.91 -6.09 -14.85
N THR A 13 -23.29 -6.09 -13.58
CA THR A 13 -24.63 -5.62 -13.19
C THR A 13 -24.53 -4.68 -12.00
N VAL A 14 -23.64 -3.68 -12.08
CA VAL A 14 -23.99 -2.39 -11.48
C VAL A 14 -25.10 -1.86 -12.37
N SER A 15 -26.32 -2.18 -11.95
CA SER A 15 -27.55 -1.79 -12.59
C SER A 15 -27.42 -0.35 -13.08
N ARG A 16 -27.66 -0.23 -14.39
CA ARG A 16 -27.98 0.96 -15.15
C ARG A 16 -29.18 1.68 -14.51
N ALA A 17 -29.01 2.16 -13.29
CA ALA A 17 -29.92 3.08 -12.65
C ALA A 17 -29.69 4.43 -13.34
N GLU A 18 -30.55 4.73 -14.30
CA GLU A 18 -31.07 6.09 -14.52
C GLU A 18 -30.06 7.22 -14.80
N LEU A 19 -28.92 6.93 -15.44
CA LEU A 19 -28.07 7.99 -16.04
C LEU A 19 -28.70 8.66 -17.29
N GLY A 20 -29.96 8.36 -17.61
CA GLY A 20 -30.64 8.83 -18.83
C GLY A 20 -30.95 10.32 -18.88
N SER A 21 -30.94 11.02 -17.74
CA SER A 21 -31.15 12.48 -17.67
C SER A 21 -29.99 13.25 -17.01
N TYR A 22 -28.83 12.62 -16.83
CA TYR A 22 -27.68 13.30 -16.28
C TYR A 22 -27.07 14.21 -17.34
N ASP A 23 -27.24 15.52 -17.19
CA ASP A 23 -26.78 16.56 -18.11
C ASP A 23 -25.27 16.88 -17.99
N GLY A 24 -24.53 16.05 -17.24
CA GLY A 24 -23.13 16.30 -16.91
C GLY A 24 -22.93 17.23 -15.72
N ASN A 25 -24.00 17.81 -15.18
CA ASN A 25 -23.94 18.73 -14.06
C ASN A 25 -24.41 18.06 -12.76
N TRP A 26 -23.45 17.55 -11.99
CA TRP A 26 -23.71 16.94 -10.68
C TRP A 26 -24.34 17.92 -9.68
N GLN A 27 -24.09 19.23 -9.80
CA GLN A 27 -24.62 20.24 -8.88
C GLN A 27 -26.15 20.31 -8.93
N ARG A 28 -26.75 20.09 -10.12
CA ARG A 28 -28.21 20.06 -10.30
C ARG A 28 -28.84 18.80 -9.75
N SER A 29 -28.12 17.69 -9.80
CA SER A 29 -28.59 16.41 -9.30
C SER A 29 -28.49 16.32 -7.77
N PHE A 30 -27.56 17.07 -7.17
CA PHE A 30 -27.29 17.07 -5.73
C PHE A 30 -27.14 18.49 -5.16
N PRO A 31 -28.18 19.35 -5.25
CA PRO A 31 -28.10 20.77 -4.86
C PRO A 31 -27.71 20.98 -3.39
N GLU A 32 -28.21 20.15 -2.48
CA GLU A 32 -27.87 20.20 -1.05
C GLU A 32 -26.41 19.82 -0.74
N TRP A 33 -25.73 19.15 -1.68
CA TRP A 33 -24.34 18.71 -1.52
C TRP A 33 -23.33 19.63 -2.20
N VAL A 34 -23.80 20.64 -2.95
CA VAL A 34 -22.95 21.53 -3.75
C VAL A 34 -21.90 22.20 -2.87
N GLU A 35 -22.34 22.89 -1.82
CA GLU A 35 -21.43 23.61 -0.92
C GLU A 35 -20.44 22.66 -0.22
N LEU A 36 -20.90 21.46 0.19
CA LEU A 36 -20.05 20.48 0.85
C LEU A 36 -18.95 19.96 -0.08
N ILE A 37 -19.33 19.60 -1.31
CA ILE A 37 -18.39 19.07 -2.31
C ILE A 37 -17.44 20.17 -2.79
N GLU A 38 -17.91 21.40 -3.01
CA GLU A 38 -17.04 22.53 -3.38
C GLU A 38 -16.04 22.85 -2.26
N ASN A 39 -16.47 22.83 -0.99
CA ASN A 39 -15.57 22.99 0.14
C ASN A 39 -14.55 21.85 0.26
N ASP A 40 -14.94 20.60 0.00
CA ASP A 40 -14.02 19.46 0.00
C ASP A 40 -13.00 19.56 -1.15
N ILE A 41 -13.44 19.98 -2.35
CA ILE A 41 -12.55 20.27 -3.48
C ILE A 41 -11.55 21.37 -3.12
N LEU A 42 -12.01 22.47 -2.54
CA LEU A 42 -11.13 23.56 -2.10
C LEU A 42 -10.15 23.07 -1.03
N SER A 43 -10.62 22.35 -0.02
CA SER A 43 -9.78 21.76 1.04
C SER A 43 -8.72 20.80 0.47
N SER A 44 -9.09 19.99 -0.53
CA SER A 44 -8.15 19.08 -1.19
C SER A 44 -7.01 19.80 -1.91
N GLN A 45 -7.26 21.04 -2.37
CA GLN A 45 -6.27 21.87 -3.08
C GLN A 45 -5.43 22.72 -2.12
N THR A 46 -6.03 23.26 -1.06
CA THR A 46 -5.35 24.17 -0.12
C THR A 46 -4.60 23.43 0.98
N GLU A 47 -5.15 22.32 1.46
CA GLU A 47 -4.57 21.47 2.50
C GLU A 47 -4.55 20.01 2.05
N PRO A 48 -3.71 19.66 1.06
CA PRO A 48 -3.60 18.29 0.60
C PRO A 48 -3.16 17.40 1.77
N ARG A 49 -4.06 16.50 2.19
CA ARG A 49 -3.73 15.49 3.19
C ARG A 49 -2.56 14.69 2.66
N ARG A 50 -1.46 14.64 3.44
CA ARG A 50 -0.34 13.77 3.08
C ARG A 50 -0.84 12.34 3.03
N ALA A 51 -0.61 11.67 1.90
CA ALA A 51 -0.84 10.25 1.78
C ALA A 51 0.03 9.55 2.85
N ARG A 52 -0.62 8.95 3.83
CA ARG A 52 0.03 8.13 4.86
C ARG A 52 -0.38 6.70 4.62
N ASN A 53 0.52 5.76 4.93
CA ASN A 53 0.17 4.35 4.92
C ASN A 53 -0.99 4.11 5.90
N PRO A 54 -2.10 3.49 5.45
CA PRO A 54 -3.18 3.12 6.35
C PRO A 54 -2.68 2.10 7.37
N SER A 55 -3.21 2.17 8.59
CA SER A 55 -2.81 1.26 9.68
C SER A 55 -3.13 -0.20 9.33
N ASP A 56 -2.39 -1.13 9.96
CA ASP A 56 -2.56 -2.58 9.72
C ASP A 56 -3.99 -3.05 9.98
N ILE A 57 -4.66 -2.49 11.00
CA ILE A 57 -6.07 -2.80 11.31
C ILE A 57 -6.96 -2.40 10.12
N TYR A 58 -6.76 -1.21 9.56
CA TYR A 58 -7.51 -0.75 8.40
C TYR A 58 -7.23 -1.63 7.17
N GLN A 59 -5.98 -2.01 6.93
CA GLN A 59 -5.61 -2.87 5.80
C GLN A 59 -6.12 -4.31 5.94
N SER A 60 -6.21 -4.85 7.17
CA SER A 60 -6.69 -6.21 7.40
C SER A 60 -8.14 -6.42 6.97
N ALA A 61 -8.95 -5.36 7.00
CA ALA A 61 -10.34 -5.36 6.54
C ALA A 61 -10.46 -5.46 5.00
N HIS A 62 -9.38 -5.21 4.26
CA HIS A 62 -9.34 -5.34 2.81
C HIS A 62 -8.80 -6.71 2.38
N PRO A 63 -9.28 -7.26 1.23
CA PRO A 63 -8.68 -8.42 0.60
C PRO A 63 -7.19 -8.20 0.35
N GLU A 64 -6.38 -9.27 0.42
CA GLU A 64 -4.92 -9.17 0.30
C GLU A 64 -4.45 -8.40 -0.93
N GLN A 65 -5.12 -8.59 -2.08
CA GLN A 65 -4.82 -7.91 -3.34
C GLN A 65 -5.14 -6.40 -3.33
N ALA A 66 -5.95 -5.94 -2.38
CA ALA A 66 -6.34 -4.54 -2.22
C ALA A 66 -5.60 -3.82 -1.08
N ARG A 67 -4.79 -4.55 -0.29
CA ARG A 67 -3.89 -3.96 0.70
C ARG A 67 -2.78 -3.21 -0.04
N ARG A 68 -2.55 -1.95 0.31
CA ARG A 68 -1.60 -1.07 -0.39
C ARG A 68 -0.73 -0.34 0.63
N GLN A 69 0.58 -0.47 0.46
CA GLN A 69 1.53 0.51 0.96
C GLN A 69 1.81 1.52 -0.14
N VAL A 70 1.79 2.80 0.20
CA VAL A 70 2.22 3.87 -0.68
C VAL A 70 3.74 3.84 -0.68
N VAL A 71 4.32 3.11 -1.64
CA VAL A 71 5.74 3.18 -1.97
C VAL A 71 5.85 3.97 -3.26
N SER A 72 6.59 5.07 -3.25
CA SER A 72 6.81 5.89 -4.44
C SER A 72 7.62 5.12 -5.49
N ASP A 73 7.18 5.18 -6.75
CA ASP A 73 7.68 4.36 -7.88
C ASP A 73 9.17 4.54 -8.23
N HIS A 74 9.89 5.48 -7.61
CA HIS A 74 11.28 5.85 -7.94
C HIS A 74 12.25 5.79 -6.76
N VAL A 75 11.89 5.08 -5.70
CA VAL A 75 12.65 5.08 -4.46
C VAL A 75 13.56 3.84 -4.40
N SER A 76 14.85 4.06 -4.15
CA SER A 76 15.82 2.97 -3.94
C SER A 76 15.35 2.07 -2.79
N GLY A 77 15.66 0.77 -2.83
CA GLY A 77 15.32 -0.12 -1.72
C GLY A 77 15.86 0.37 -0.37
N GLU A 78 17.03 1.01 -0.36
CA GLU A 78 17.62 1.65 0.82
C GLU A 78 16.79 2.85 1.31
N ASP A 79 16.23 3.63 0.39
CA ASP A 79 15.36 4.76 0.70
C ASP A 79 14.00 4.28 1.25
N VAL A 80 13.50 3.13 0.79
CA VAL A 80 12.28 2.50 1.35
C VAL A 80 12.54 2.02 2.78
N LEU A 81 13.67 1.33 3.01
CA LEU A 81 14.01 0.84 4.35
C LEU A 81 14.25 1.97 5.34
N SER A 82 14.97 3.02 4.92
CA SER A 82 15.24 4.18 5.77
C SER A 82 13.98 4.99 6.08
N SER A 83 13.07 5.15 5.10
CA SER A 83 11.78 5.81 5.33
C SER A 83 10.86 5.00 6.25
N ALA A 84 10.77 3.68 6.07
CA ALA A 84 10.00 2.80 6.96
C ALA A 84 10.55 2.79 8.40
N LEU A 85 11.88 2.74 8.54
CA LEU A 85 12.55 2.82 9.83
C LEU A 85 12.32 4.18 10.50
N ARG A 86 12.28 5.27 9.74
CA ARG A 86 11.91 6.58 10.27
C ARG A 86 10.44 6.65 10.68
N GLU A 87 9.53 6.10 9.87
CA GLU A 87 8.09 6.07 10.16
C GLU A 87 7.80 5.28 11.44
N THR A 88 8.43 4.11 11.61
CA THR A 88 8.26 3.29 12.83
C THR A 88 8.73 4.04 14.08
N VAL A 89 9.86 4.74 14.01
CA VAL A 89 10.37 5.54 15.13
C VAL A 89 9.47 6.74 15.40
N ASP A 90 9.05 7.44 14.36
CA ASP A 90 8.13 8.58 14.49
C ASP A 90 6.80 8.18 15.15
N ASN A 91 6.29 6.99 14.80
CA ASN A 91 5.11 6.41 15.43
C ASN A 91 5.32 6.09 16.92
N VAL A 92 6.48 5.53 17.29
CA VAL A 92 6.81 5.18 18.69
C VAL A 92 6.95 6.44 19.55
N PHE A 93 7.55 7.50 19.00
CA PHE A 93 7.76 8.75 19.72
C PHE A 93 6.63 9.78 19.52
N HIS A 94 5.55 9.43 18.82
CA HIS A 94 4.44 10.32 18.50
C HIS A 94 4.89 11.68 17.93
N GLY A 95 5.89 11.68 17.05
CA GLY A 95 6.46 12.91 16.46
C GLY A 95 7.57 13.58 17.27
N ASN A 96 7.85 13.14 18.50
CA ASN A 96 8.87 13.72 19.39
C ASN A 96 10.14 12.86 19.44
N VAL A 97 10.73 12.57 18.29
CA VAL A 97 11.94 11.75 18.19
C VAL A 97 13.15 12.52 18.76
N PRO A 98 13.89 11.98 19.74
CA PRO A 98 15.11 12.63 20.24
C PRO A 98 16.17 12.75 19.13
N ALA A 99 16.85 13.91 19.04
CA ALA A 99 17.85 14.17 18.00
C ALA A 99 18.99 13.12 17.96
N ALA A 100 19.36 12.57 19.11
CA ALA A 100 20.36 11.49 19.19
C ALA A 100 19.88 10.19 18.53
N VAL A 101 18.59 9.87 18.66
CA VAL A 101 17.96 8.70 18.02
C VAL A 101 17.90 8.93 16.51
N GLU A 102 17.47 10.11 16.07
CA GLU A 102 17.43 10.46 14.65
C GLU A 102 18.82 10.38 13.98
N ALA A 103 19.87 10.86 14.66
CA ALA A 103 21.24 10.79 14.15
C ALA A 103 21.72 9.34 13.99
N ASN A 104 21.42 8.46 14.95
CA ASN A 104 21.80 7.06 14.88
C ASN A 104 21.05 6.30 13.76
N LEU A 105 19.77 6.62 13.54
CA LEU A 105 18.96 5.99 12.49
C LEU A 105 19.39 6.40 11.07
N ARG A 106 19.97 7.60 10.92
CA ARG A 106 20.59 8.04 9.66
C ARG A 106 21.95 7.40 9.39
N SER A 107 22.50 6.62 10.34
CA SER A 107 23.77 5.94 10.12
C SER A 107 23.59 4.78 9.13
N PRO A 108 24.51 4.60 8.16
CA PRO A 108 24.50 3.44 7.26
C PRO A 108 24.54 2.10 8.00
N SER A 109 25.14 2.06 9.19
CA SER A 109 25.17 0.87 10.02
C SER A 109 23.77 0.45 10.49
N ALA A 110 22.90 1.41 10.82
CA ALA A 110 21.54 1.12 11.24
C ALA A 110 20.69 0.61 10.07
N THR A 111 20.80 1.22 8.88
CA THR A 111 20.09 0.76 7.68
C THR A 111 20.56 -0.61 7.23
N ASN A 112 21.88 -0.90 7.28
CA ASN A 112 22.42 -2.21 6.96
C ASN A 112 21.95 -3.30 7.94
N ALA A 113 22.01 -3.05 9.25
CA ALA A 113 21.53 -4.00 10.25
C ALA A 113 20.04 -4.29 10.07
N PHE A 114 19.24 -3.27 9.75
CA PHE A 114 17.82 -3.44 9.44
C PHE A 114 17.61 -4.25 8.15
N SER A 115 18.41 -4.00 7.10
CA SER A 115 18.38 -4.78 5.86
C SER A 115 18.69 -6.26 6.10
N GLU A 116 19.71 -6.57 6.91
CA GLU A 116 20.07 -7.95 7.26
C GLU A 116 18.96 -8.65 8.03
N LEU A 117 18.38 -7.96 9.03
CA LEU A 117 17.23 -8.48 9.77
C LEU A 117 16.04 -8.76 8.83
N MET A 118 15.83 -7.91 7.83
CA MET A 118 14.76 -8.11 6.87
C MET A 118 15.01 -9.27 5.92
N ASP A 119 16.24 -9.43 5.43
CA ASP A 119 16.60 -10.58 4.61
C ASP A 119 16.43 -11.90 5.38
N MET A 120 16.83 -11.96 6.66
CA MET A 120 16.61 -13.15 7.49
C MET A 120 15.12 -13.43 7.76
N ALA A 121 14.33 -12.38 8.03
CA ALA A 121 12.90 -12.53 8.27
C ALA A 121 12.17 -13.02 7.02
N ILE A 122 12.53 -12.51 5.84
CA ILE A 122 12.01 -12.97 4.55
C ILE A 122 12.39 -14.44 4.33
N GLN A 123 13.66 -14.79 4.52
CA GLN A 123 14.12 -16.16 4.33
C GLN A 123 13.36 -17.14 5.22
N ARG A 124 13.24 -16.83 6.52
CA ARG A 124 12.47 -17.65 7.46
C ARG A 124 11.00 -17.77 7.05
N ARG A 125 10.39 -16.67 6.58
CA ARG A 125 9.00 -16.70 6.12
C ARG A 125 8.81 -17.60 4.91
N LEU A 126 9.75 -17.60 3.97
CA LEU A 126 9.73 -18.49 2.80
C LEU A 126 9.90 -19.96 3.19
N GLU A 127 10.73 -20.25 4.19
CA GLU A 127 10.91 -21.61 4.73
C GLU A 127 9.66 -22.12 5.46
N GLU A 128 8.92 -21.24 6.14
CA GLU A 128 7.69 -21.57 6.86
C GLU A 128 6.43 -21.59 5.95
N ASP A 129 6.51 -21.06 4.72
CA ASP A 129 5.37 -20.92 3.82
C ASP A 129 5.19 -22.15 2.92
N ASN A 130 4.19 -22.97 3.24
CA ASN A 130 3.86 -24.18 2.48
C ASN A 130 3.33 -23.90 1.06
N ASP A 131 2.82 -22.68 0.82
CA ASP A 131 2.28 -22.28 -0.48
C ASP A 131 3.35 -21.61 -1.37
N TYR A 132 4.58 -21.45 -0.87
CA TYR A 132 5.67 -20.86 -1.64
C TYR A 132 6.14 -21.80 -2.76
N ASP A 133 5.95 -21.35 -4.00
CA ASP A 133 6.40 -22.04 -5.21
C ASP A 133 7.52 -21.23 -5.89
N PRO A 134 8.78 -21.67 -5.82
CA PRO A 134 9.91 -21.00 -6.47
C PRO A 134 9.73 -20.77 -7.97
N SER A 135 8.95 -21.63 -8.65
CA SER A 135 8.73 -21.52 -10.09
C SER A 135 7.83 -20.33 -10.47
N ARG A 136 6.94 -19.91 -9.55
CA ARG A 136 6.09 -18.72 -9.71
C ARG A 136 6.83 -17.43 -9.39
N TYR A 137 7.85 -17.49 -8.54
CA TYR A 137 8.57 -16.33 -8.02
C TYR A 137 10.09 -16.42 -8.26
N PRO A 138 10.54 -16.44 -9.53
CA PRO A 138 11.95 -16.68 -9.86
C PRO A 138 12.92 -15.60 -9.34
N ASN A 139 12.44 -14.37 -9.12
CA ASN A 139 13.27 -13.29 -8.57
C ASN A 139 13.53 -13.46 -7.07
N ILE A 140 12.55 -13.99 -6.33
CA ILE A 140 12.66 -14.25 -4.89
C ILE A 140 13.61 -15.44 -4.69
N ASP A 141 13.41 -16.52 -5.47
CA ASP A 141 14.25 -17.70 -5.42
C ASP A 141 15.74 -17.38 -5.69
N ARG A 142 16.01 -16.59 -6.72
CA ARG A 142 17.38 -16.16 -7.04
C ARG A 142 18.06 -15.40 -5.91
N ARG A 143 17.30 -14.60 -5.15
CA ARG A 143 17.82 -13.73 -4.10
C ARG A 143 18.01 -14.48 -2.77
N TYR A 144 17.10 -15.38 -2.43
CA TYR A 144 17.01 -15.95 -1.09
C TYR A 144 17.33 -17.45 -1.01
N THR A 145 17.27 -18.19 -2.12
CA THR A 145 17.57 -19.64 -2.13
C THR A 145 19.03 -19.93 -2.49
N ARG A 146 19.73 -18.95 -3.09
CA ARG A 146 21.09 -19.11 -3.64
C ARG A 146 22.18 -18.65 -2.66
N ARG A 147 22.29 -19.30 -1.51
CA ARG A 147 23.49 -19.22 -0.66
C ARG A 147 23.80 -20.60 -0.06
N TYR A 148 24.62 -21.37 -0.78
CA TYR A 148 25.47 -22.43 -0.24
C TYR A 148 26.91 -21.96 -0.32
#